data_AF-A0AAD5S3H9-F1
#
_entry.id   AF-A0AAD5S3H9-F1
#
_cell.length_a   1.000
_cell.length_b   1.000
_cell.length_c   1.000
_cell.angle_alpha   90.00
_cell.angle_beta   90.00
_cell.angle_gamma   90.00
#
_symmetry.space_group_name_H-M   'P 1'
#
loop_
_entity.id
_entity.type
_entity.pdbx_description
1 polymer ?
#
loop_
_entity_poly.entity_id
_entity_poly.type
_entity_poly.pdbx_seq_one_letter_code
_entity_poly.pdbx_strand_id
1 'polypeptide(L)'
;MGSLLSRKAADKNDEESTTKSRSAGNLSINSLNLNRSMGKLSSVAPPDTLEQILTGKTCTPMSLAEFREFLATKEFSEENLDAYEWYQAYRTRFFSLPDSTQ
;
A
#
# COMPACT_ATOMS: atom_id res chain seq x y z
N MET A 1 39.15 -36.97 -36.13
CA MET A 1 38.65 -36.96 -37.52
C MET A 1 37.43 -37.86 -37.59
N GLY A 2 36.23 -37.28 -37.59
CA GLY A 2 34.96 -37.99 -37.59
C GLY A 2 33.81 -36.98 -37.57
N SER A 3 33.49 -36.46 -38.75
CA SER A 3 32.30 -35.65 -39.01
C SER A 3 31.12 -36.56 -39.27
N LEU A 4 29.94 -36.25 -38.73
CA LEU A 4 28.64 -36.55 -39.34
C LEU A 4 27.58 -35.63 -38.75
N LEU A 5 27.05 -34.75 -39.61
CA LEU A 5 25.80 -34.03 -39.39
C LEU A 5 24.63 -35.03 -39.39
N SER A 6 23.62 -34.80 -38.54
CA SER A 6 22.22 -34.95 -38.98
C SER A 6 21.26 -34.18 -38.09
N ARG A 7 20.46 -33.34 -38.76
CA ARG A 7 19.31 -32.60 -38.24
C ARG A 7 18.11 -33.54 -38.17
N LYS A 8 17.25 -33.39 -37.16
CA LYS A 8 15.82 -33.73 -37.27
C LYS A 8 15.01 -32.81 -36.36
N ALA A 9 13.97 -32.25 -36.96
CA ALA A 9 12.98 -31.34 -36.39
C ALA A 9 11.75 -32.10 -35.85
N ALA A 10 10.81 -31.32 -35.28
CA ALA A 10 9.48 -31.64 -34.73
C ALA A 10 9.51 -31.99 -33.23
N ASP A 11 8.60 -31.52 -32.37
CA ASP A 11 7.24 -31.06 -32.61
C ASP A 11 6.77 -30.13 -31.47
N LYS A 12 5.77 -29.29 -31.79
CA LYS A 12 5.01 -28.44 -30.86
C LYS A 12 4.13 -29.29 -29.93
N ASN A 13 3.84 -28.75 -28.74
CA ASN A 13 2.59 -28.83 -27.95
C ASN A 13 2.92 -28.14 -26.60
N ASP A 14 2.48 -26.92 -26.30
CA ASP A 14 1.11 -26.47 -25.99
C ASP A 14 0.46 -27.30 -24.86
N GLU A 15 0.63 -26.83 -23.61
CA GLU A 15 -0.30 -26.92 -22.46
C GLU A 15 0.36 -26.13 -21.31
N GLU A 16 0.12 -24.83 -21.20
CA GLU A 16 -0.96 -24.24 -20.41
C GLU A 16 -1.05 -24.82 -18.98
N SER A 17 -0.44 -24.11 -18.04
CA SER A 17 -0.68 -24.31 -16.61
C SER A 17 -0.65 -22.94 -15.93
N THR A 18 -1.80 -22.28 -16.09
CA THR A 18 -2.47 -21.48 -15.07
C THR A 18 -1.61 -20.37 -14.46
N THR A 19 -1.60 -19.25 -15.19
CA THR A 19 -1.36 -17.92 -14.64
C THR A 19 -2.25 -17.71 -13.41
N LYS A 20 -1.71 -17.95 -12.22
CA LYS A 20 -2.35 -17.51 -10.98
C LYS A 20 -2.10 -16.01 -10.88
N SER A 21 -2.93 -15.23 -11.57
CA SER A 21 -3.07 -13.80 -11.34
C SER A 21 -3.38 -13.62 -9.85
N ARG A 22 -2.35 -13.25 -9.09
CA ARG A 22 -2.56 -12.63 -7.79
C ARG A 22 -3.18 -11.29 -8.11
N SER A 23 -4.51 -11.26 -8.06
CA SER A 23 -5.28 -10.03 -8.03
C SER A 23 -4.67 -9.16 -6.95
N ALA A 24 -3.89 -8.15 -7.36
CA ALA A 24 -3.73 -6.97 -6.55
C ALA A 24 -5.16 -6.55 -6.20
N GLY A 25 -5.50 -6.60 -4.91
CA GLY A 25 -6.81 -6.18 -4.45
C GLY A 25 -7.04 -4.78 -5.01
N ASN A 26 -8.02 -4.67 -5.91
CA ASN A 26 -8.48 -3.39 -6.40
C ASN A 26 -8.98 -2.60 -5.20
N LEU A 27 -8.15 -1.71 -4.65
CA LEU A 27 -8.63 -0.64 -3.81
C LEU A 27 -9.31 0.35 -4.76
N SER A 28 -10.57 0.06 -5.07
CA SER A 28 -11.44 0.93 -5.83
C SER A 28 -11.68 2.18 -4.99
N ILE A 29 -10.87 3.20 -5.19
CA ILE A 29 -11.09 4.54 -4.63
C ILE A 29 -12.20 5.16 -5.45
N ASN A 30 -13.45 4.76 -5.15
CA ASN A 30 -14.61 5.40 -5.74
C ASN A 30 -14.60 6.87 -5.33
N SER A 31 -14.49 7.76 -6.32
CA SER A 31 -14.55 9.21 -6.13
C SER A 31 -15.85 9.58 -5.43
N LEU A 32 -15.76 10.06 -4.19
CA LEU A 32 -16.93 10.53 -3.45
C LEU A 32 -17.02 12.05 -3.58
N ASN A 33 -18.03 12.47 -4.33
CA ASN A 33 -18.46 13.84 -4.50
C ASN A 33 -18.90 14.41 -3.13
N LEU A 34 -18.09 15.30 -2.54
CA LEU A 34 -18.33 15.90 -1.23
C LEU A 34 -19.16 17.18 -1.36
N ASN A 35 -20.47 17.02 -1.54
CA ASN A 35 -21.41 18.13 -1.38
C ASN A 35 -21.62 18.39 0.12
N ARG A 36 -20.86 19.37 0.64
CA ARG A 36 -20.91 19.85 2.02
C ARG A 36 -22.23 20.60 2.26
N SER A 37 -23.02 20.13 3.22
CA SER A 37 -24.13 20.87 3.84
C SER A 37 -24.05 20.68 5.35
N MET A 38 -23.79 21.78 6.07
CA MET A 38 -23.80 21.85 7.53
C MET A 38 -25.19 21.47 8.07
N GLY A 39 -25.28 20.39 8.85
CA GLY A 39 -26.50 20.08 9.59
C GLY A 39 -26.53 18.72 10.27
N LYS A 40 -26.67 18.77 11.61
CA LYS A 40 -27.18 17.73 12.53
C LYS A 40 -26.16 16.78 13.17
N LEU A 41 -26.00 17.01 14.48
CA LEU A 41 -25.24 16.26 15.46
C LEU A 41 -26.00 14.97 15.83
N SER A 42 -25.59 13.82 15.29
CA SER A 42 -25.76 12.48 15.88
C SER A 42 -25.21 11.39 14.94
N SER A 43 -24.52 10.40 15.52
CA SER A 43 -24.07 9.12 14.94
C SER A 43 -22.58 9.02 14.60
N VAL A 44 -21.83 8.47 15.56
CA VAL A 44 -20.63 7.62 15.39
C VAL A 44 -19.53 8.21 14.51
N ALA A 45 -18.45 8.70 15.13
CA ALA A 45 -17.20 8.98 14.41
C ALA A 45 -16.81 7.73 13.60
N PRO A 46 -16.51 7.86 12.29
CA PRO A 46 -16.27 6.70 11.45
C PRO A 46 -15.01 5.95 11.92
N PRO A 47 -14.85 4.66 11.56
CA PRO A 47 -13.90 3.73 12.18
C PRO A 47 -12.40 4.05 11.96
N ASP A 48 -12.05 5.13 11.25
CA ASP A 48 -10.71 5.30 10.67
C ASP A 48 -10.02 6.59 11.14
N THR A 49 -10.25 7.04 12.38
CA THR A 49 -9.64 8.28 12.92
C THR A 49 -8.12 8.24 12.88
N LEU A 50 -7.50 7.12 13.27
CA LEU A 50 -6.04 6.99 13.27
C LEU A 50 -5.48 7.03 11.85
N GLU A 51 -6.10 6.34 10.89
CA GLU A 51 -5.66 6.38 9.50
C GLU A 51 -5.79 7.80 8.91
N GLN A 52 -6.86 8.52 9.24
CA GLN A 52 -7.02 9.91 8.82
C GLN A 52 -5.94 10.84 9.40
N ILE A 53 -5.55 10.62 10.67
CA ILE A 53 -4.43 11.34 11.29
C ILE A 53 -3.11 11.00 10.58
N LEU A 54 -2.80 9.70 10.44
CA LEU A 54 -1.56 9.22 9.83
C LEU A 54 -1.41 9.61 8.35
N THR A 55 -2.53 9.78 7.64
CA THR A 55 -2.54 10.26 6.24
C THR A 55 -2.60 11.78 6.11
N GLY A 56 -2.58 12.53 7.22
CA GLY A 56 -2.64 13.99 7.22
C GLY A 56 -3.97 14.57 6.73
N LYS A 57 -5.05 13.78 6.76
CA LYS A 57 -6.39 14.20 6.33
C LYS A 57 -7.15 14.97 7.41
N THR A 58 -6.70 14.87 8.66
CA THR A 58 -7.22 15.68 9.77
C THR A 58 -6.57 17.07 9.79
N CYS A 59 -7.30 18.02 10.36
CA CYS A 59 -6.80 19.36 10.65
C CYS A 59 -6.83 19.60 12.17
N THR A 60 -6.40 20.78 12.62
CA THR A 60 -6.46 21.13 14.04
C THR A 60 -7.90 21.17 14.55
N PRO A 61 -8.18 20.66 15.77
CA PRO A 61 -7.26 19.90 16.64
C PRO A 61 -7.17 18.43 16.18
N MET A 62 -6.00 17.81 16.33
CA MET A 62 -5.62 16.44 15.90
C MET A 62 -5.03 16.33 14.48
N SER A 63 -4.27 17.33 14.05
CA SER A 63 -3.37 17.16 12.89
C SER A 63 -2.28 16.11 13.16
N LEU A 64 -1.66 15.57 12.11
CA LEU A 64 -0.52 14.66 12.25
C LEU A 64 0.63 15.29 13.06
N ALA A 65 0.86 16.59 12.89
CA ALA A 65 1.89 17.32 13.62
C ALA A 65 1.59 17.38 15.13
N GLU A 66 0.36 17.71 15.50
CA GLU A 66 -0.09 17.70 16.90
C GLU A 66 -0.08 16.29 17.49
N PHE A 67 -0.39 15.26 16.69
CA PHE A 67 -0.31 13.87 17.14
C PHE A 67 1.14 13.46 17.42
N ARG A 68 2.11 13.82 16.57
CA ARG A 68 3.53 13.59 16.83
C ARG A 68 4.01 14.32 18.09
N GLU A 69 3.62 15.59 18.25
CA GLU A 69 3.95 16.37 19.45
C GLU A 69 3.37 15.73 20.73
N PHE A 70 2.13 15.23 20.66
CA PHE A 70 1.52 14.49 21.76
C PHE A 70 2.31 13.23 22.11
N LEU A 71 2.73 12.44 21.11
CA LEU A 71 3.57 11.26 21.34
C LEU A 71 4.93 11.63 21.94
N ALA A 72 5.55 12.73 21.50
CA ALA A 72 6.86 13.16 21.99
C ALA A 72 6.81 13.73 23.42
N THR A 73 5.73 14.43 23.79
CA THR A 73 5.69 15.26 25.01
C THR A 73 4.74 14.76 26.11
N LYS A 74 3.75 13.93 25.76
CA LYS A 74 2.73 13.43 26.71
C LYS A 74 2.82 11.93 26.91
N GLU A 75 2.86 11.16 25.83
CA GLU A 75 2.87 9.69 25.88
C GLU A 75 4.29 9.10 25.84
N PHE A 76 5.29 9.91 25.49
CA PHE A 76 6.70 9.50 25.37
C PHE A 76 6.88 8.23 24.51
N SER A 77 6.20 8.19 23.36
CA SER A 77 6.16 7.04 22.45
C SER A 77 6.26 7.42 20.96
N GLU A 78 7.02 8.49 20.67
CA GLU A 78 7.28 8.96 19.29
C GLU A 78 7.91 7.88 18.40
N GLU A 79 8.71 6.98 18.98
CA GLU A 79 9.37 5.88 18.28
C GLU A 79 8.39 4.94 17.56
N ASN A 80 7.15 4.83 18.05
CA ASN A 80 6.11 4.04 17.39
C ASN A 80 5.69 4.67 16.06
N LEU A 81 5.60 6.01 16.01
CA LEU A 81 5.29 6.74 14.78
C LEU A 81 6.49 6.69 13.82
N ASP A 82 7.71 6.84 14.33
CA ASP A 82 8.94 6.70 13.54
C ASP A 82 9.04 5.32 12.88
N ALA A 83 8.77 4.26 13.63
CA ALA A 83 8.78 2.89 13.12
C ALA A 83 7.73 2.68 12.02
N TYR A 84 6.54 3.26 12.18
CA TYR A 84 5.48 3.24 11.16
C TYR A 84 5.91 3.97 9.88
N GLU A 85 6.42 5.19 9.98
CA GLU A 85 6.89 5.99 8.84
C GLU A 85 8.04 5.28 8.11
N TRP A 86 9.00 4.74 8.84
CA TRP A 86 10.09 3.93 8.28
C TRP A 86 9.57 2.73 7.50
N TYR A 87 8.63 1.98 8.07
CA TYR A 87 8.08 0.77 7.44
C TYR A 87 7.33 1.10 6.16
N GLN A 88 6.51 2.17 6.15
CA GLN A 88 5.80 2.60 4.94
C GLN A 88 6.77 3.03 3.84
N ALA A 89 7.81 3.77 4.19
CA ALA A 89 8.86 4.16 3.25
C ALA A 89 9.63 2.95 2.71
N TYR A 90 9.94 1.97 3.58
CA TYR A 90 10.59 0.71 3.19
C TYR A 90 9.73 -0.07 2.21
N ARG A 91 8.45 -0.31 2.54
CA ARG A 91 7.52 -1.01 1.66
C ARG A 91 7.44 -0.36 0.29
N THR A 92 7.32 0.96 0.25
CA THR A 92 7.26 1.72 -1.01
C THR A 92 8.49 1.46 -1.87
N ARG A 93 9.69 1.51 -1.28
CA ARG A 93 10.94 1.20 -1.98
C ARG A 93 11.00 -0.27 -2.42
N PHE A 94 10.64 -1.20 -1.54
CA PHE A 94 10.68 -2.62 -1.80
C PHE A 94 9.78 -3.02 -2.98
N PHE A 95 8.52 -2.57 -2.98
CA PHE A 95 7.59 -2.84 -4.08
C PHE A 95 7.89 -2.05 -5.37
N SER A 96 8.78 -1.05 -5.32
CA SER A 96 9.28 -0.36 -6.51
C SER A 96 10.48 -1.06 -7.16
N LEU A 97 11.02 -2.12 -6.54
CA LEU A 97 12.11 -2.90 -7.12
C LEU A 97 11.59 -3.75 -8.29
N PRO A 98 12.42 -4.00 -9.32
CA PRO A 98 12.10 -4.97 -10.37
C PRO A 98 11.90 -6.38 -9.79
N ASP A 99 11.04 -7.18 -10.41
CA ASP A 99 10.74 -8.56 -9.96
C ASP A 99 11.98 -9.46 -9.89
N SER A 100 13.03 -9.15 -10.66
CA SER A 100 14.31 -9.86 -10.60
C SER A 100 15.11 -9.62 -9.31
N THR A 101 14.65 -8.70 -8.46
CA THR A 101 15.39 -8.16 -7.31
C THR A 101 14.51 -8.04 -6.06
N GLN A 102 13.24 -8.44 -6.14
CA GLN A 102 12.35 -8.65 -4.98
C GLN A 102 12.61 -10.03 -4.36
#